data_AF-A0A3B8LB56-F1
#
_entry.id   AF-A0A3B8LB56-F1
#
_cell.length_a   1.000
_cell.length_b   1.000
_cell.length_c   1.000
_cell.angle_alpha   90.00
_cell.angle_beta   90.00
_cell.angle_gamma   90.00
#
_symmetry.space_group_name_H-M   'P 1'
#
loop_
_entity.id
_entity.type
_entity.pdbx_description
1 polymer ?
#
loop_
_entity_poly.entity_id
_entity_poly.type
_entity_poly.pdbx_seq_one_letter_code
_entity_poly.pdbx_strand_id
1 'polypeptide(L)'
;MIGENIVKTTYLEAADILWKTGTLLKISKESSRRSTGFLKASSFVEECGDAFYTLSEEDMEDWDRVTDEAKEAVLTLQSETSFEVYDEMCERYGEGFADIVRIQGIGRVTALAIKDTLGVTDLEGLAKALKDESLLDVKGVGKRLVGILEVEIPALQEELAARAEQSARLRAEAKETSKKTTKKADKAKKVKKAATSEKESRTTPTKESKSSKKPAKKE
;
A
#
# COMPACT_ATOMS: atom_id res chain seq x y z
N MET A 1 -2.83 -6.29 -21.68
CA MET A 1 -2.51 -7.43 -20.80
C MET A 1 -3.13 -7.10 -19.47
N ILE A 2 -4.11 -7.87 -19.00
CA ILE A 2 -4.74 -7.62 -17.70
C ILE A 2 -3.80 -8.27 -16.69
N GLY A 3 -2.84 -7.49 -16.18
CA GLY A 3 -1.95 -7.93 -15.11
C GLY A 3 -2.82 -8.28 -13.90
N GLU A 4 -2.51 -9.39 -13.25
CA GLU A 4 -3.08 -9.68 -11.94
C GLU A 4 -2.85 -8.46 -11.05
N ASN A 5 -3.92 -7.82 -10.62
CA ASN A 5 -3.87 -6.75 -9.63
C ASN A 5 -3.53 -7.40 -8.28
N ILE A 6 -2.25 -7.74 -8.10
CA ILE A 6 -1.73 -8.21 -6.84
C ILE A 6 -1.67 -6.97 -5.97
N VAL A 7 -2.60 -6.87 -5.03
CA VAL A 7 -2.54 -5.86 -3.96
C VAL A 7 -1.22 -6.07 -3.22
N LYS A 8 -0.21 -5.23 -3.53
CA LYS A 8 1.09 -5.26 -2.86
C LYS A 8 0.99 -4.57 -1.50
N THR A 9 0.29 -3.44 -1.47
CA THR A 9 0.11 -2.58 -0.30
C THR A 9 -1.36 -2.35 -0.07
N THR A 10 -1.81 -2.57 1.17
CA THR A 10 -3.21 -2.27 1.54
C THR A 10 -3.40 -0.79 1.81
N TYR A 11 -4.64 -0.28 1.73
CA TYR A 11 -4.91 1.13 2.06
C TYR A 11 -4.46 1.50 3.49
N LEU A 12 -4.54 0.55 4.45
CA LEU A 12 -4.07 0.76 5.83
C LEU A 12 -2.56 0.98 5.91
N GLU A 13 -1.80 0.24 5.11
CA GLU A 13 -0.34 0.35 5.04
C GLU A 13 0.08 1.57 4.24
N ALA A 14 -0.62 1.88 3.14
CA ALA A 14 -0.38 3.08 2.38
C ALA A 14 -0.60 4.33 3.25
N ALA A 15 -1.70 4.37 4.01
CA ALA A 15 -1.96 5.44 4.99
C ALA A 15 -0.85 5.51 6.06
N ASP A 16 -0.38 4.38 6.57
CA ASP A 16 0.70 4.34 7.57
C ASP A 16 2.02 4.87 7.00
N ILE A 17 2.43 4.43 5.81
CA ILE A 17 3.65 4.88 5.12
C ILE A 17 3.59 6.39 4.85
N LEU A 18 2.47 6.90 4.35
CA LEU A 18 2.27 8.34 4.10
C LEU A 18 2.35 9.13 5.42
N TRP A 19 1.73 8.63 6.48
CA TRP A 19 1.76 9.27 7.79
C TRP A 19 3.19 9.31 8.36
N LYS A 20 3.93 8.20 8.25
CA LYS A 20 5.33 8.10 8.69
C LYS A 20 6.19 9.07 7.91
N THR A 21 6.04 9.12 6.59
CA THR A 21 6.75 10.08 5.72
C THR A 21 6.50 11.53 6.15
N GLY A 22 5.22 11.91 6.32
CA GLY A 22 4.86 13.26 6.75
C GLY A 22 5.41 13.63 8.12
N THR A 23 5.45 12.65 9.04
CA THR A 23 6.03 12.81 10.38
C THR A 23 7.55 12.96 10.34
N LEU A 24 8.26 12.13 9.58
CA LEU A 24 9.72 12.20 9.44
C LEU A 24 10.15 13.52 8.76
N LEU A 25 9.44 13.98 7.74
CA LEU A 25 9.65 15.30 7.13
C LEU A 25 9.44 16.46 8.12
N LYS A 26 8.48 16.31 9.05
CA LYS A 26 8.25 17.29 10.13
C LYS A 26 9.43 17.35 11.09
N ILE A 27 10.02 16.19 11.38
CA ILE A 27 11.18 16.04 12.24
C ILE A 27 12.41 16.65 11.58
N SER A 28 12.64 16.39 10.28
CA SER A 28 13.78 16.89 9.51
C SER A 28 13.76 18.42 9.31
N LYS A 29 12.59 19.06 9.47
CA LYS A 29 12.35 20.49 9.22
C LYS A 29 12.58 20.92 7.77
N GLU A 30 12.62 19.99 6.82
CA GLU A 30 12.88 20.33 5.41
C GLU A 30 11.73 21.11 4.77
N SER A 31 10.48 20.69 5.01
CA SER A 31 9.32 21.40 4.47
C SER A 31 8.05 21.11 5.27
N SER A 32 7.50 22.16 5.89
CA SER A 32 6.21 22.10 6.57
C SER A 32 5.06 21.80 5.60
N ARG A 33 5.17 22.29 4.35
CA ARG A 33 4.19 22.04 3.28
C ARG A 33 4.20 20.57 2.87
N ARG A 34 5.36 19.98 2.57
CA ARG A 34 5.48 18.55 2.21
C ARG A 34 4.98 17.66 3.35
N SER A 35 5.46 17.92 4.58
CA SER A 35 5.01 17.22 5.77
C SER A 35 3.48 17.25 5.92
N THR A 36 2.85 18.42 5.77
CA THR A 36 1.39 18.55 5.82
C THR A 36 0.71 17.78 4.69
N GLY A 37 1.26 17.82 3.48
CA GLY A 37 0.73 17.13 2.31
C GLY A 37 0.63 15.63 2.53
N PHE A 38 1.72 15.00 3.00
CA PHE A 38 1.75 13.58 3.32
C PHE A 38 0.80 13.21 4.47
N LEU A 39 0.75 14.01 5.54
CA LEU A 39 -0.19 13.78 6.65
C LEU A 39 -1.66 13.92 6.23
N LYS A 40 -1.96 14.80 5.27
CA LYS A 40 -3.31 14.92 4.71
C LYS A 40 -3.65 13.76 3.78
N ALA A 41 -2.71 13.37 2.92
CA ALA A 41 -2.86 12.20 2.07
C ALA A 41 -3.11 10.92 2.88
N SER A 42 -2.41 10.71 4.01
CA SER A 42 -2.67 9.54 4.86
C SER A 42 -4.10 9.48 5.37
N SER A 43 -4.66 10.63 5.80
CA SER A 43 -6.04 10.69 6.27
C SER A 43 -7.03 10.39 5.15
N PHE A 44 -6.86 10.98 3.97
CA PHE A 44 -7.73 10.70 2.83
C PHE A 44 -7.67 9.24 2.39
N VAL A 45 -6.47 8.64 2.31
CA VAL A 45 -6.32 7.22 1.95
C VAL A 45 -7.02 6.31 2.96
N GLU A 46 -6.91 6.61 4.26
CA GLU A 46 -7.58 5.84 5.30
C GLU A 46 -9.11 5.96 5.21
N GLU A 47 -9.63 7.17 4.92
CA GLU A 47 -11.07 7.43 4.72
C GLU A 47 -11.61 6.76 3.45
N CYS A 48 -10.83 6.69 2.37
CA CYS A 48 -11.23 6.05 1.11
C CYS A 48 -11.40 4.53 1.24
N GLY A 49 -10.69 3.89 2.17
CA GLY A 49 -10.70 2.43 2.32
C GLY A 49 -10.35 1.72 1.01
N ASP A 50 -11.17 0.74 0.61
CA ASP A 50 -10.93 -0.02 -0.62
C ASP A 50 -11.01 0.81 -1.93
N ALA A 51 -11.60 2.01 -1.90
CA ALA A 51 -11.58 2.89 -3.07
C ALA A 51 -10.15 3.34 -3.44
N PHE A 52 -9.21 3.26 -2.49
CA PHE A 52 -7.79 3.53 -2.69
C PHE A 52 -7.21 2.83 -3.92
N TYR A 53 -7.59 1.57 -4.18
CA TYR A 53 -7.02 0.77 -5.28
C TYR A 53 -7.46 1.22 -6.68
N THR A 54 -8.39 2.17 -6.76
CA THR A 54 -8.93 2.69 -8.02
C THR A 54 -8.83 4.21 -8.12
N LEU A 55 -8.19 4.88 -7.15
CA LEU A 55 -8.01 6.33 -7.20
C LEU A 55 -7.17 6.72 -8.41
N SER A 56 -7.65 7.70 -9.15
CA SER A 56 -6.95 8.38 -10.23
C SER A 56 -6.44 9.76 -9.78
N GLU A 57 -5.66 10.42 -10.62
CA GLU A 57 -5.26 11.82 -10.39
C GLU A 57 -6.47 12.76 -10.30
N GLU A 58 -7.49 12.52 -11.13
CA GLU A 58 -8.73 13.31 -11.16
C GLU A 58 -9.49 13.20 -9.82
N ASP A 59 -9.54 12.00 -9.24
CA ASP A 59 -10.19 11.78 -7.93
C ASP A 59 -9.50 12.54 -6.77
N MET A 60 -8.25 12.95 -6.98
CA MET A 60 -7.44 13.64 -5.99
C MET A 60 -7.27 15.14 -6.29
N GLU A 61 -7.86 15.68 -7.35
CA GLU A 61 -7.70 17.09 -7.74
C GLU A 61 -8.06 18.03 -6.58
N ASP A 62 -9.19 17.74 -5.92
CA ASP A 62 -9.79 18.54 -4.85
C ASP A 62 -9.24 18.23 -3.43
N TRP A 63 -8.18 17.41 -3.31
CA TRP A 63 -7.61 17.08 -2.00
C TRP A 63 -6.92 18.29 -1.36
N ASP A 64 -7.63 18.95 -0.45
CA ASP A 64 -7.15 20.14 0.25
C ASP A 64 -5.81 19.89 0.96
N ARG A 65 -4.84 20.76 0.66
CA ARG A 65 -3.50 20.78 1.26
C ARG A 65 -2.67 19.51 1.03
N VAL A 66 -3.03 18.68 0.06
CA VAL A 66 -2.20 17.57 -0.41
C VAL A 66 -1.31 18.06 -1.56
N THR A 67 0.00 17.80 -1.48
CA THR A 67 0.97 18.18 -2.51
C THR A 67 0.95 17.19 -3.66
N ASP A 68 1.34 17.61 -4.86
CA ASP A 68 1.41 16.73 -6.04
C ASP A 68 2.29 15.51 -5.78
N GLU A 69 3.46 15.72 -5.17
CA GLU A 69 4.34 14.65 -4.68
C GLU A 69 3.64 13.63 -3.77
N ALA A 70 2.72 14.08 -2.91
CA ALA A 70 1.99 13.17 -2.03
C ALA A 70 0.88 12.41 -2.80
N LYS A 71 0.28 13.03 -3.83
CA LYS A 71 -0.66 12.36 -4.75
C LYS A 71 0.06 11.30 -5.59
N GLU A 72 1.25 11.61 -6.10
CA GLU A 72 2.11 10.65 -6.81
C GLU A 72 2.51 9.47 -5.93
N ALA A 73 2.84 9.72 -4.65
CA ALA A 73 3.11 8.67 -3.67
C ALA A 73 1.88 7.77 -3.43
N VAL A 74 0.67 8.33 -3.36
CA VAL A 74 -0.58 7.57 -3.25
C VAL A 74 -0.74 6.61 -4.43
N LEU A 75 -0.55 7.09 -5.67
CA LEU A 75 -0.61 6.25 -6.87
C LEU A 75 0.48 5.18 -6.88
N THR A 76 1.71 5.55 -6.49
CA THR A 76 2.84 4.61 -6.40
C THR A 76 2.52 3.46 -5.45
N LEU A 77 1.94 3.76 -4.29
CA LEU A 77 1.58 2.77 -3.28
C LEU A 77 0.44 1.83 -3.72
N GLN A 78 -0.31 2.12 -4.79
CA GLN A 78 -1.27 1.16 -5.33
C GLN A 78 -0.57 -0.05 -5.96
N SER A 79 0.63 0.15 -6.52
CA SER A 79 1.38 -0.88 -7.23
C SER A 79 2.70 -1.27 -6.56
N GLU A 80 3.22 -0.48 -5.63
CA GLU A 80 4.50 -0.68 -4.94
C GLU A 80 4.34 -0.61 -3.42
N THR A 81 5.39 -1.00 -2.69
CA THR A 81 5.42 -1.04 -1.21
C THR A 81 6.14 0.13 -0.56
N SER A 82 6.79 0.98 -1.34
CA SER A 82 7.50 2.17 -0.89
C SER A 82 7.63 3.20 -2.02
N PHE A 83 8.18 4.36 -1.69
CA PHE A 83 8.56 5.42 -2.63
C PHE A 83 9.81 6.13 -2.10
N GLU A 84 10.55 6.78 -3.00
CA GLU A 84 11.91 7.31 -2.74
C GLU A 84 12.02 8.16 -1.47
N VAL A 85 11.11 9.13 -1.29
CA VAL A 85 11.14 10.02 -0.12
C VAL A 85 10.91 9.27 1.19
N TYR A 86 10.09 8.21 1.20
CA TYR A 86 9.92 7.38 2.39
C TYR A 86 11.21 6.63 2.71
N ASP A 87 11.82 6.02 1.68
CA ASP A 87 13.04 5.22 1.82
C ASP A 87 14.20 6.10 2.35
N GLU A 88 14.39 7.30 1.81
CA GLU A 88 15.38 8.28 2.30
C GLU A 88 15.16 8.64 3.77
N MET A 89 13.90 8.84 4.19
CA MET A 89 13.57 9.19 5.57
C MET A 89 13.81 8.01 6.52
N CYS A 90 13.49 6.79 6.09
CA CYS A 90 13.75 5.56 6.83
C CYS A 90 15.25 5.29 6.99
N GLU A 91 16.08 5.53 5.96
CA GLU A 91 17.54 5.41 6.06
C GLU A 91 18.11 6.38 7.12
N ARG A 92 17.55 7.59 7.20
CA ARG A 92 18.04 8.62 8.12
C ARG A 92 17.62 8.43 9.57
N TYR A 93 16.38 7.98 9.78
CA TYR A 93 15.75 7.97 11.11
C TYR A 93 15.44 6.58 11.65
N GLY A 94 15.28 5.59 10.77
CA GLY A 94 14.71 4.27 11.07
C GLY A 94 13.21 4.24 10.84
N GLU A 95 12.71 3.11 10.35
CA GLU A 95 11.31 2.90 9.99
C GLU A 95 10.33 3.12 11.16
N GLY A 96 10.71 2.64 12.35
CA GLY A 96 9.90 2.76 13.57
C GLY A 96 9.98 4.14 14.25
N PHE A 97 10.79 5.07 13.73
CA PHE A 97 11.08 6.31 14.48
C PHE A 97 9.89 7.26 14.48
N ALA A 98 9.10 7.25 13.41
CA ALA A 98 7.87 8.01 13.36
C ALA A 98 6.89 7.55 14.45
N ASP A 99 6.85 6.25 14.77
CA ASP A 99 5.92 5.67 15.75
C ASP A 99 6.21 6.17 17.17
N ILE A 100 7.47 6.45 17.50
CA ILE A 100 7.87 7.09 18.76
C ILE A 100 7.18 8.45 18.95
N VAL A 101 6.94 9.19 17.86
CA VAL A 101 6.32 10.53 17.91
C VAL A 101 4.79 10.46 18.02
N ARG A 102 4.17 9.27 17.90
CA ARG A 102 2.74 9.09 18.19
C ARG A 102 2.42 9.24 19.68
N ILE A 103 3.39 8.94 20.52
CA ILE A 103 3.26 8.95 21.98
C ILE A 103 3.05 10.39 22.47
N GLN A 104 2.04 10.57 23.32
CA GLN A 104 1.73 11.83 23.93
C GLN A 104 2.91 12.35 24.75
N GLY A 105 3.28 13.60 24.52
CA GLY A 105 4.41 14.23 25.20
C GLY A 105 5.76 13.97 24.54
N ILE A 106 5.85 13.05 23.57
CA ILE A 106 7.02 12.93 22.70
C ILE A 106 6.81 13.76 21.43
N GLY A 107 7.34 14.97 21.46
CA GLY A 107 7.48 15.80 20.26
C GLY A 107 8.84 15.59 19.58
N ARG A 108 9.06 16.28 18.45
CA ARG A 108 10.33 16.29 17.70
C ARG A 108 11.57 16.44 18.59
N VAL A 109 11.55 17.40 19.52
CA VAL A 109 12.72 17.71 20.36
C VAL A 109 13.07 16.52 21.26
N THR A 110 12.07 15.93 21.91
CA THR A 110 12.24 14.77 22.78
C THR A 110 12.63 13.54 21.99
N ALA A 111 11.99 13.27 20.85
CA ALA A 111 12.30 12.12 19.99
C ALA A 111 13.74 12.17 19.48
N LEU A 112 14.21 13.34 19.03
CA LEU A 112 15.61 13.52 18.62
C LEU A 112 16.56 13.36 19.81
N ALA A 113 16.23 13.91 20.98
CA ALA A 113 17.06 13.73 22.17
C ALA A 113 17.19 12.25 22.58
N ILE A 114 16.10 11.49 22.49
CA ILE A 114 16.09 10.03 22.74
C ILE A 114 17.00 9.32 21.73
N LYS A 115 16.86 9.61 20.43
CA LYS A 115 17.69 9.03 19.38
C LYS A 115 19.17 9.39 19.54
N ASP A 116 19.49 10.66 19.80
CA ASP A 116 20.86 11.15 19.88
C ASP A 116 21.57 10.66 21.15
N THR A 117 20.84 10.48 22.25
CA THR A 117 21.41 10.05 23.54
C THR A 117 21.49 8.52 23.66
N LEU A 118 20.44 7.81 23.23
CA LEU A 118 20.28 6.37 23.47
C LEU A 118 20.34 5.52 22.19
N GLY A 119 20.36 6.14 21.01
CA GLY A 119 20.34 5.41 19.73
C GLY A 119 19.00 4.72 19.43
N VAL A 120 17.94 5.04 20.18
CA VAL A 120 16.62 4.41 20.04
C VAL A 120 15.90 4.94 18.80
N THR A 121 15.49 4.03 17.91
CA THR A 121 14.84 4.34 16.63
C THR A 121 13.46 3.70 16.45
N ASP A 122 12.98 2.92 17.42
CA ASP A 122 11.67 2.26 17.36
C ASP A 122 11.05 2.09 18.76
N LEU A 123 9.79 1.64 18.80
CA LEU A 123 9.05 1.41 20.04
C LEU A 123 9.64 0.29 20.90
N GLU A 124 10.32 -0.70 20.31
CA GLU A 124 10.91 -1.80 21.06
C GLU A 124 12.15 -1.32 21.84
N GLY A 125 13.02 -0.56 21.19
CA GLY A 125 14.14 0.14 21.80
C GLY A 125 13.66 1.12 22.86
N LEU A 126 12.56 1.84 22.62
CA LEU A 126 11.99 2.75 23.61
C LEU A 126 11.46 1.99 24.84
N ALA A 127 10.81 0.84 24.64
CA ALA A 127 10.35 -0.02 25.73
C ALA A 127 11.51 -0.59 26.55
N LYS A 128 12.64 -0.93 25.90
CA LYS A 128 13.86 -1.38 26.60
C LYS A 128 14.46 -0.25 27.43
N ALA A 129 14.60 0.94 26.83
CA ALA A 129 15.11 2.13 27.50
C ALA A 129 14.23 2.62 28.67
N LEU A 130 12.94 2.30 28.62
CA LEU A 130 12.01 2.53 29.73
C LEU A 130 12.28 1.56 30.89
N LYS A 131 12.49 0.27 30.59
CA LYS A 131 12.69 -0.78 31.60
C LYS A 131 14.02 -0.69 32.33
N ASP A 132 15.07 -0.23 31.66
CA ASP A 132 16.41 -0.05 32.24
C ASP A 132 16.63 1.34 32.84
N GLU A 133 15.58 2.17 32.87
CA GLU A 133 15.57 3.55 33.37
C GLU A 133 16.49 4.53 32.62
N SER A 134 17.13 4.12 31.52
CA SER A 134 18.04 4.98 30.72
C SER A 134 17.36 6.20 30.10
N LEU A 135 16.04 6.17 29.96
CA LEU A 135 15.25 7.33 29.53
C LEU A 135 15.39 8.55 30.45
N LEU A 136 15.72 8.37 31.73
CA LEU A 136 15.92 9.49 32.67
C LEU A 136 17.19 10.30 32.38
N ASP A 137 18.15 9.73 31.64
CA ASP A 137 19.37 10.42 31.22
C ASP A 137 19.12 11.36 30.03
N VAL A 138 17.98 11.23 29.36
CA VAL A 138 17.63 12.05 28.20
C VAL A 138 17.09 13.40 28.64
N LYS A 139 17.74 14.47 28.17
CA LYS A 139 17.29 15.83 28.44
C LYS A 139 15.84 16.06 28.00
N GLY A 140 14.99 16.50 28.93
CA GLY A 140 13.58 16.76 28.68
C GLY A 140 12.66 15.57 28.95
N VAL A 141 13.23 14.41 29.27
CA VAL A 141 12.51 13.27 29.83
C VAL A 141 12.61 13.33 31.34
N GLY A 142 11.47 13.25 32.02
CA GLY A 142 11.41 13.21 33.48
C GLY A 142 10.39 12.18 33.93
N LYS A 143 10.30 11.96 35.24
CA LYS A 143 9.42 10.93 35.85
C LYS A 143 7.97 11.00 35.38
N ARG A 144 7.46 12.21 35.11
CA ARG A 144 6.11 12.40 34.56
C ARG A 144 5.97 11.78 33.17
N LEU A 145 6.94 12.02 32.28
CA LEU A 145 6.90 11.45 30.94
C LEU A 145 7.09 9.93 31.01
N VAL A 146 8.02 9.44 31.82
CA VAL A 146 8.21 8.00 32.08
C VAL A 146 6.89 7.32 32.45
N GLY A 147 6.12 7.87 33.40
CA GLY A 147 4.83 7.31 33.77
C GLY A 147 3.76 7.33 32.66
N ILE A 148 3.86 8.25 31.69
CA ILE A 148 3.02 8.23 30.48
C ILE A 148 3.47 7.07 29.56
N LEU A 149 4.79 6.92 29.37
CA LEU A 149 5.37 5.90 28.50
C LEU A 149 5.07 4.47 28.97
N GLU A 150 5.01 4.23 30.28
CA GLU A 150 4.62 2.95 30.86
C GLU A 150 3.23 2.47 30.40
N VAL A 151 2.32 3.42 30.11
CA VAL A 151 0.96 3.12 29.68
C VAL A 151 0.84 3.16 28.16
N GLU A 152 1.42 4.17 27.52
CA GLU A 152 1.20 4.39 26.09
C GLU A 152 1.99 3.46 25.18
N ILE A 153 3.21 3.05 25.56
CA ILE A 153 4.01 2.16 24.70
C ILE A 153 3.30 0.82 24.47
N PRO A 154 2.85 0.08 25.52
CA PRO A 154 2.13 -1.18 25.30
C PRO A 154 0.83 -0.99 24.52
N ALA A 155 0.06 0.05 24.82
CA ALA A 155 -1.20 0.35 24.15
C ALA A 155 -0.99 0.60 22.64
N LEU A 156 0.03 1.39 22.29
CA LEU A 156 0.37 1.67 20.90
C LEU A 156 0.89 0.42 20.19
N GLN A 157 1.68 -0.42 20.86
CA GLN A 157 2.13 -1.70 20.29
C GLN A 157 0.96 -2.64 19.98
N GLU A 158 -0.03 -2.71 20.87
CA GLU A 158 -1.27 -3.48 20.67
C GLU A 158 -2.08 -2.94 19.48
N GLU A 159 -2.25 -1.62 19.39
CA GLU A 159 -2.94 -0.96 18.27
C GLU A 159 -2.26 -1.25 16.93
N LEU A 160 -0.94 -1.09 16.86
CA LEU A 160 -0.17 -1.36 15.65
C LEU A 160 -0.22 -2.85 15.26
N ALA A 161 -0.19 -3.76 16.23
CA ALA A 161 -0.36 -5.19 15.98
C ALA A 161 -1.76 -5.50 15.42
N ALA A 162 -2.81 -4.92 16.00
CA ALA A 162 -4.18 -5.08 15.51
C ALA A 162 -4.34 -4.54 14.08
N ARG A 163 -3.73 -3.38 13.77
CA ARG A 163 -3.72 -2.81 12.41
C ARG A 163 -2.97 -3.71 11.42
N ALA A 164 -1.85 -4.30 11.83
CA ALA A 164 -1.09 -5.26 11.01
C ALA A 164 -1.87 -6.56 10.76
N GLU A 165 -2.63 -7.05 11.74
CA GLU A 165 -3.54 -8.18 11.52
C GLU A 165 -4.64 -7.84 10.51
N GLN A 166 -5.21 -6.65 10.62
CA GLN A 166 -6.24 -6.19 9.70
C GLN A 166 -5.70 -6.06 8.26
N SER A 167 -4.51 -5.48 8.08
CA SER A 167 -3.87 -5.42 6.76
C SER A 167 -3.56 -6.81 6.21
N ALA A 168 -3.13 -7.75 7.04
CA ALA A 168 -2.90 -9.14 6.65
C ALA A 168 -4.19 -9.84 6.18
N ARG A 169 -5.33 -9.59 6.86
CA ARG A 169 -6.65 -10.08 6.44
C ARG A 169 -7.07 -9.51 5.09
N LEU A 170 -6.95 -8.19 4.90
CA LEU A 170 -7.24 -7.53 3.61
C LEU A 170 -6.41 -8.11 2.46
N ARG A 171 -5.11 -8.36 2.67
CA ARG A 171 -4.27 -9.02 1.66
C ARG A 171 -4.73 -10.44 1.36
N ALA A 172 -5.16 -11.21 2.36
CA ALA A 172 -5.65 -12.57 2.17
C ALA A 172 -6.95 -12.58 1.34
N GLU A 173 -7.88 -11.67 1.64
CA GLU A 173 -9.14 -11.51 0.90
C GLU A 173 -8.92 -11.08 -0.55
N ALA A 174 -7.98 -10.15 -0.80
CA ALA A 174 -7.57 -9.76 -2.14
C ALA A 174 -6.99 -10.94 -2.96
N LYS A 175 -6.22 -11.82 -2.32
CA LYS A 175 -5.67 -13.03 -2.96
C LYS A 175 -6.74 -14.08 -3.28
N GLU A 176 -7.75 -14.24 -2.43
CA GLU A 176 -8.83 -15.21 -2.68
C GLU A 176 -9.82 -14.74 -3.77
N THR A 177 -10.08 -13.44 -3.86
CA THR A 177 -10.92 -12.84 -4.92
C THR A 177 -10.25 -12.93 -6.30
N SER A 178 -8.93 -12.76 -6.39
CA SER A 178 -8.18 -12.95 -7.65
C SER A 178 -8.15 -14.42 -8.11
N LYS A 179 -8.00 -15.39 -7.20
CA LYS A 179 -8.09 -16.83 -7.53
C LYS A 179 -9.49 -17.27 -7.99
N LYS A 180 -10.55 -16.70 -7.42
CA LYS A 180 -11.95 -17.05 -7.78
C LYS A 180 -12.32 -16.51 -9.16
N THR A 181 -11.83 -15.33 -9.53
CA THR A 181 -12.07 -14.71 -10.84
C THR A 181 -11.30 -15.41 -11.96
N THR A 182 -10.06 -15.84 -11.73
CA THR A 182 -9.28 -16.66 -12.69
C THR A 182 -9.91 -18.04 -12.91
N LYS A 183 -10.38 -18.72 -11.85
CA LYS A 183 -11.08 -20.01 -11.96
C LYS A 183 -12.43 -19.93 -12.70
N LYS A 184 -13.15 -18.80 -12.59
CA LYS A 184 -14.40 -18.54 -13.34
C LYS A 184 -14.11 -18.20 -14.81
N ALA A 185 -13.02 -17.49 -15.10
CA ALA A 185 -12.58 -17.18 -16.46
C ALA A 185 -12.10 -18.43 -17.22
N ASP A 186 -11.37 -19.35 -16.57
CA ASP A 186 -10.97 -20.63 -17.15
C ASP A 186 -12.17 -21.54 -17.46
N LYS A 187 -13.19 -21.54 -16.58
CA LYS A 187 -14.44 -22.28 -16.82
C LYS A 187 -15.24 -21.70 -18.00
N ALA A 188 -15.25 -20.37 -18.17
CA ALA A 188 -15.90 -19.70 -19.30
C ALA A 188 -15.17 -19.93 -20.64
N LYS A 189 -13.82 -20.01 -20.62
CA LYS A 189 -13.01 -20.32 -21.82
C LYS A 189 -13.16 -21.78 -22.26
N LYS A 190 -13.38 -22.71 -21.32
CA LYS A 190 -13.67 -24.13 -21.61
C LYS A 190 -15.06 -24.37 -22.21
N VAL A 191 -16.06 -23.54 -21.86
CA VAL A 191 -17.42 -23.62 -22.44
C VAL A 191 -17.48 -23.05 -23.87
N LYS A 192 -16.75 -21.95 -24.17
CA LYS A 192 -16.70 -21.40 -25.55
C LYS A 192 -15.92 -22.29 -26.54
N LYS A 193 -14.95 -23.08 -26.08
CA LYS A 193 -14.23 -24.04 -26.95
C LYS A 193 -15.04 -25.32 -27.25
N ALA A 194 -16.04 -25.65 -26.42
CA ALA A 194 -16.96 -26.77 -26.67
C ALA A 194 -18.12 -26.39 -27.63
N ALA A 195 -18.55 -25.12 -27.64
CA ALA A 195 -19.62 -24.66 -28.54
C ALA A 195 -19.18 -24.42 -30.00
N THR A 196 -17.91 -24.59 -30.33
CA THR A 196 -17.37 -24.39 -31.70
C THR A 196 -16.94 -25.71 -32.37
N SER A 197 -17.26 -26.88 -31.81
CA SER A 197 -17.03 -28.18 -32.48
C SER A 197 -18.31 -28.94 -32.83
N GLU A 198 -19.49 -28.31 -32.76
CA GLU A 198 -20.79 -28.94 -33.05
C GLU A 198 -21.55 -28.22 -34.18
N LYS A 199 -20.82 -27.65 -35.13
CA LYS A 199 -21.38 -27.11 -36.39
C LYS A 199 -20.49 -27.36 -37.60
N GLU A 200 -19.92 -28.57 -37.70
CA GLU A 200 -19.27 -29.07 -38.92
C GLU A 200 -19.48 -30.60 -39.02
N SER A 201 -20.73 -31.04 -39.12
CA SER A 201 -21.06 -32.42 -39.51
C SER A 201 -22.39 -32.48 -40.27
N ARG A 202 -22.55 -31.64 -41.29
CA ARG A 202 -23.59 -31.86 -42.29
C ARG A 202 -23.21 -31.28 -43.65
N THR A 203 -22.44 -32.06 -44.40
CA THR A 203 -22.68 -32.36 -45.83
C THR A 203 -21.50 -33.17 -46.38
N THR A 204 -21.73 -34.43 -46.71
CA THR A 204 -20.90 -35.21 -47.64
C THR A 204 -21.66 -35.45 -48.95
N PRO A 205 -20.93 -35.65 -50.07
CA PRO A 205 -21.36 -35.22 -51.39
C PRO A 205 -21.96 -36.33 -52.25
N THR A 206 -22.83 -35.93 -53.17
CA THR A 206 -23.36 -36.76 -54.26
C THR A 206 -22.32 -36.95 -55.36
N LYS A 207 -22.21 -38.21 -55.81
CA LYS A 207 -21.26 -38.74 -56.77
C LYS A 207 -21.67 -38.45 -58.22
N GLU A 208 -20.66 -38.13 -59.03
CA GLU A 208 -20.48 -38.29 -60.49
C GLU A 208 -21.69 -38.58 -61.39
N SER A 209 -21.81 -37.87 -62.52
CA SER A 209 -21.14 -38.27 -63.79
C SER A 209 -21.49 -37.42 -65.03
N LYS A 210 -20.44 -37.19 -65.84
CA LYS A 210 -20.36 -37.09 -67.32
C LYS A 210 -21.17 -36.02 -68.08
N SER A 211 -20.47 -35.11 -68.79
CA SER A 211 -19.96 -35.31 -70.18
C SER A 211 -19.84 -33.99 -70.96
N SER A 212 -18.69 -33.79 -71.64
CA SER A 212 -18.48 -33.09 -72.94
C SER A 212 -18.89 -31.61 -73.09
N LYS A 213 -18.17 -30.67 -73.73
CA LYS A 213 -17.23 -30.71 -74.87
C LYS A 213 -16.56 -29.31 -75.01
N LYS A 214 -15.28 -29.30 -75.43
CA LYS A 214 -14.38 -28.21 -75.93
C LYS A 214 -15.00 -27.25 -77.01
N PRO A 215 -14.26 -26.25 -77.59
CA PRO A 215 -13.21 -25.31 -77.11
C PRO A 215 -13.28 -23.85 -77.72
N ALA A 216 -12.36 -22.96 -77.26
CA ALA A 216 -11.72 -21.81 -77.97
C ALA A 216 -12.63 -20.63 -78.42
N LYS A 217 -12.24 -19.34 -78.48
CA LYS A 217 -11.02 -18.63 -78.93
C LYS A 217 -11.18 -17.16 -78.43
N LYS A 218 -10.16 -16.51 -77.85
CA LYS A 218 -9.38 -15.40 -78.45
C LYS A 218 -10.09 -14.60 -79.55
N GLU A 219 -10.47 -13.36 -79.25
CA GLU A 219 -9.96 -12.10 -79.83
C GLU A 219 -10.25 -10.94 -78.87
#